data_AF-A0A3S5AGV0-F1
#
_entry.id   AF-A0A3S5AGV0-F1
#
_cell.length_a   1.000
_cell.length_b   1.000
_cell.length_c   1.000
_cell.angle_alpha   90.00
_cell.angle_beta   90.00
_cell.angle_gamma   90.00
#
_symmetry.space_group_name_H-M   'P 1'
#
loop_
_entity.id
_entity.type
_entity.pdbx_description
1 polymer ?
#
loop_
_entity_poly.entity_id
_entity_poly.type
_entity_poly.pdbx_seq_one_letter_code
_entity_poly.pdbx_strand_id
1 'polypeptide(L)'
;LKYHFRFIQSFNRANLKFEVRPKKPKNCTKEIIDVVRSEFPRRSGIVYCLSRNECEKVAQELKAAGLAAEAYHAGMTDQQRCRVQEQWIQEDKCKVSRFFSIFTNC
;
A
#
# COMPACT_ATOMS: atom_id res chain seq x y z
N LEU A 1 15.25 45.98 -12.14
CA LEU A 1 15.27 44.65 -12.80
C LEU A 1 15.10 43.58 -11.71
N LYS A 2 13.92 42.95 -11.61
CA LYS A 2 13.67 41.84 -10.66
C LYS A 2 13.99 40.52 -11.37
N TYR A 3 15.06 39.86 -10.98
CA TYR A 3 15.35 38.49 -11.43
C TYR A 3 14.47 37.51 -10.64
N HIS A 4 13.70 36.68 -11.35
CA HIS A 4 12.94 35.57 -10.76
C HIS A 4 13.67 34.26 -11.06
N PHE A 5 14.26 33.64 -10.03
CA PHE A 5 14.96 32.37 -10.17
C PHE A 5 13.96 31.21 -10.00
N ARG A 6 13.91 30.33 -11.00
CA ARG A 6 13.10 29.11 -10.97
C ARG A 6 14.01 27.91 -10.83
N PHE A 7 13.91 27.24 -9.69
CA PHE A 7 14.62 25.98 -9.43
C PHE A 7 13.67 24.83 -9.76
N ILE A 8 14.09 23.96 -10.67
CA ILE A 8 13.38 22.72 -11.04
C ILE A 8 14.35 21.57 -10.84
N GLN A 9 13.89 20.53 -10.17
CA GLN A 9 14.63 19.29 -10.02
C GLN A 9 13.93 18.17 -10.80
N SER A 10 14.69 17.17 -11.23
CA SER A 10 14.15 15.96 -11.82
C SER A 10 13.27 15.21 -10.82
N PHE A 11 12.15 14.66 -11.31
CA PHE A 11 11.30 13.74 -10.55
C PHE A 11 11.90 12.34 -10.40
N ASN A 12 13.02 12.05 -11.08
CA ASN A 12 13.59 10.71 -11.11
C ASN A 12 14.04 10.25 -9.71
N ARG A 13 13.61 9.06 -9.34
CA ARG A 13 14.02 8.36 -8.12
C ARG A 13 14.77 7.11 -8.53
N ALA A 14 16.09 7.22 -8.68
CA ALA A 14 16.95 6.12 -9.13
C ALA A 14 16.88 4.86 -8.24
N ASN A 15 16.37 5.00 -7.02
CA ASN A 15 16.15 3.90 -6.08
C ASN A 15 14.83 3.13 -6.30
N LEU A 16 13.95 3.57 -7.20
CA LEU A 16 12.68 2.90 -7.50
C LEU A 16 12.82 1.96 -8.70
N LYS A 17 12.32 0.73 -8.54
CA LYS A 17 12.19 -0.25 -9.61
C LYS A 17 10.72 -0.30 -10.03
N PHE A 18 10.46 -0.19 -11.33
CA PHE A 18 9.12 -0.28 -11.90
C PHE A 18 8.95 -1.61 -12.61
N GLU A 19 7.85 -2.29 -12.34
CA GLU A 19 7.49 -3.55 -12.99
C GLU A 19 5.99 -3.56 -13.30
N VAL A 20 5.62 -4.11 -14.46
CA VAL A 20 4.23 -4.28 -14.88
C VAL A 20 3.98 -5.76 -15.16
N ARG A 21 3.02 -6.36 -14.45
CA ARG A 21 2.63 -7.76 -14.61
C ARG A 21 1.17 -7.84 -15.11
N PRO A 22 0.83 -8.77 -16.01
CA PRO A 22 -0.56 -8.99 -16.41
C PRO A 22 -1.44 -9.39 -15.23
N LYS A 23 -2.56 -8.68 -15.00
CA LYS A 23 -3.49 -8.98 -13.91
C LYS A 23 -4.28 -10.26 -14.19
N LYS A 24 -4.22 -11.24 -13.28
CA LYS A 24 -5.10 -12.42 -13.30
C LYS A 24 -6.28 -12.21 -12.34
N PRO A 25 -7.52 -11.94 -12.82
CA PRO A 25 -8.61 -11.46 -11.97
C PRO A 25 -8.97 -12.37 -10.80
N LYS A 26 -8.91 -13.70 -11.00
CA LYS A 26 -9.27 -14.69 -9.98
C LYS A 26 -8.17 -14.92 -8.93
N ASN A 27 -6.91 -14.59 -9.25
CA ASN A 27 -5.73 -15.00 -8.48
C ASN A 27 -4.86 -13.83 -8.02
N CYS A 28 -5.32 -12.59 -8.18
CA CYS A 28 -4.51 -11.39 -7.91
C CYS A 28 -3.96 -11.36 -6.48
N THR A 29 -4.78 -11.64 -5.47
CA THR A 29 -4.33 -11.64 -4.07
C THR A 29 -3.32 -12.76 -3.79
N LYS A 30 -3.48 -13.91 -4.43
CA LYS A 30 -2.52 -15.02 -4.32
C LYS A 30 -1.15 -14.62 -4.87
N GLU A 31 -1.11 -13.95 -6.02
CA GLU A 31 0.14 -13.43 -6.59
C GLU A 31 0.79 -12.39 -5.66
N ILE A 32 0.00 -11.53 -5.02
CA ILE A 32 0.52 -10.60 -4.00
C ILE A 32 1.14 -11.34 -2.82
N ILE A 33 0.48 -12.37 -2.29
CA ILE A 33 1.01 -13.21 -1.20
C ILE A 33 2.35 -13.84 -1.59
N ASP A 34 2.41 -14.42 -2.78
CA ASP A 34 3.60 -15.11 -3.28
C ASP A 34 4.77 -14.13 -3.45
N VAL A 35 4.52 -12.93 -3.99
CA VAL A 35 5.53 -11.86 -4.12
C VAL A 35 6.03 -11.40 -2.77
N VAL A 36 5.14 -11.13 -1.81
CA VAL A 36 5.61 -10.63 -0.51
C VAL A 36 6.41 -11.69 0.24
N ARG A 37 6.00 -12.96 0.16
CA ARG A 37 6.73 -14.05 0.82
C ARG A 37 8.10 -14.32 0.19
N SER A 38 8.21 -14.23 -1.13
CA SER A 38 9.44 -14.56 -1.85
C SER A 38 10.40 -13.37 -1.94
N GLU A 39 9.92 -12.18 -2.30
CA GLU A 39 10.76 -11.02 -2.62
C GLU A 39 10.88 -10.03 -1.45
N PHE A 40 9.87 -9.94 -0.58
CA PHE A 40 9.79 -8.92 0.49
C PHE A 40 9.54 -9.49 1.91
N PRO A 41 10.22 -10.58 2.32
CA PRO A 41 9.96 -11.19 3.63
C PRO A 41 10.28 -10.21 4.76
N ARG A 42 9.33 -10.02 5.68
CA ARG A 42 9.45 -9.13 6.85
C ARG A 42 9.72 -7.66 6.48
N ARG A 43 9.30 -7.21 5.29
CA ARG A 43 9.39 -5.81 4.87
C ARG A 43 8.02 -5.15 4.84
N SER A 44 8.01 -3.83 4.97
CA SER A 44 6.82 -2.99 4.85
C SER A 44 6.50 -2.66 3.38
N GLY A 45 5.23 -2.57 3.05
CA GLY A 45 4.75 -2.23 1.71
C GLY A 45 3.33 -1.67 1.72
N ILE A 46 2.89 -1.20 0.55
CA ILE A 46 1.56 -0.66 0.29
C ILE A 46 0.99 -1.31 -0.96
N VAL A 47 -0.28 -1.71 -0.90
CA VAL A 47 -1.05 -2.13 -2.07
C VAL A 47 -2.25 -1.21 -2.22
N TYR A 48 -2.36 -0.64 -3.42
CA TYR A 48 -3.47 0.19 -3.81
C TYR A 48 -4.56 -0.67 -4.43
N CYS A 49 -5.80 -0.48 -3.97
CA CYS A 49 -6.99 -1.14 -4.50
C CYS A 49 -7.93 -0.10 -5.14
N LEU A 50 -8.75 -0.54 -6.10
CA LEU A 50 -9.63 0.35 -6.85
C LEU A 50 -10.82 0.84 -6.01
N SER A 51 -11.35 0.00 -5.12
CA SER A 51 -12.54 0.32 -4.32
C SER A 51 -12.37 0.02 -2.85
N ARG A 52 -13.21 0.64 -2.01
CA ARG A 52 -13.24 0.39 -0.55
C ARG A 52 -13.47 -1.10 -0.24
N ASN A 53 -14.44 -1.71 -0.92
CA ASN A 53 -14.75 -3.13 -0.76
C ASN A 53 -13.58 -4.04 -1.16
N GLU A 54 -12.82 -3.67 -2.20
CA GLU A 54 -11.63 -4.43 -2.61
C GLU A 54 -10.52 -4.33 -1.54
N CYS A 55 -10.37 -3.19 -0.87
CA CYS A 55 -9.41 -3.03 0.23
C CYS A 55 -9.70 -4.01 1.37
N GLU A 56 -10.96 -4.05 1.81
CA GLU A 56 -11.40 -4.92 2.90
C GLU A 56 -11.21 -6.39 2.54
N LYS A 57 -11.62 -6.78 1.32
CA LYS A 57 -11.46 -8.15 0.83
C LYS A 57 -9.99 -8.57 0.76
N VAL A 58 -9.13 -7.76 0.15
CA VAL A 58 -7.70 -8.06 0.02
C VAL A 58 -7.04 -8.14 1.40
N ALA A 59 -7.34 -7.20 2.30
CA ALA A 59 -6.80 -7.24 3.66
C ALA A 59 -7.21 -8.51 4.41
N GLN A 60 -8.47 -8.95 4.29
CA GLN A 60 -8.94 -10.20 4.91
C GLN A 60 -8.24 -11.44 4.34
N GLU A 61 -8.11 -11.54 3.01
CA GLU A 61 -7.44 -12.67 2.35
C GLU A 61 -5.96 -12.79 2.75
N LEU A 62 -5.29 -11.66 2.96
CA LEU A 62 -3.90 -11.63 3.39
C LEU A 62 -3.74 -11.97 4.87
N LYS A 63 -4.63 -11.48 5.72
CA LYS A 63 -4.72 -11.91 7.14
C LYS A 63 -4.93 -13.42 7.23
N ALA A 64 -5.83 -13.98 6.42
CA ALA A 64 -6.08 -15.41 6.36
C ALA A 64 -4.84 -16.20 5.90
N ALA A 65 -3.97 -15.59 5.09
CA ALA A 65 -2.68 -16.15 4.70
C ALA A 65 -1.55 -15.90 5.74
N GLY A 66 -1.88 -15.42 6.95
CA GLY A 66 -0.91 -15.17 8.02
C GLY A 66 -0.05 -13.93 7.84
N LEU A 67 -0.44 -13.03 6.93
CA LEU A 67 0.22 -11.74 6.74
C LEU A 67 -0.48 -10.68 7.59
N ALA A 68 0.29 -9.80 8.22
CA ALA A 68 -0.26 -8.72 9.01
C ALA A 68 -0.69 -7.56 8.09
N ALA A 69 -1.93 -7.60 7.59
CA ALA A 69 -2.51 -6.60 6.69
C ALA A 69 -3.61 -5.81 7.40
N GLU A 70 -3.86 -4.56 7.01
CA GLU A 70 -5.06 -3.80 7.42
C GLU A 70 -5.57 -2.99 6.25
N ALA A 71 -6.89 -2.84 6.15
CA ALA A 71 -7.53 -1.95 5.19
C ALA A 71 -7.42 -0.49 5.66
N TYR A 72 -7.35 0.43 4.70
CA TYR A 72 -7.39 1.87 4.94
C TYR A 72 -8.13 2.55 3.80
N HIS A 73 -9.24 3.23 4.12
CA HIS A 73 -10.02 4.01 3.15
C HIS A 73 -10.92 5.06 3.82
N ALA A 74 -11.46 5.99 3.03
CA ALA A 74 -12.30 7.09 3.50
C ALA A 74 -13.63 6.67 4.18
N GLY A 75 -14.08 5.42 4.02
CA GLY A 75 -15.24 4.89 4.75
C GLY A 75 -14.98 4.54 6.23
N MET A 76 -13.72 4.56 6.68
CA MET A 76 -13.35 4.30 8.07
C MET A 76 -13.44 5.58 8.89
N THR A 77 -13.68 5.45 10.20
CA THR A 77 -13.64 6.60 11.11
C THR A 77 -12.23 7.16 11.23
N ASP A 78 -12.11 8.43 11.61
CA ASP A 78 -10.82 9.09 11.79
C ASP A 78 -9.96 8.35 12.82
N GLN A 79 -10.57 7.88 13.90
CA GLN A 79 -9.89 7.08 14.92
C GLN A 79 -9.37 5.75 14.36
N GLN A 80 -10.15 5.06 13.53
CA GLN A 80 -9.70 3.83 12.86
C GLN A 80 -8.54 4.12 11.91
N ARG A 81 -8.62 5.20 11.12
CA ARG A 81 -7.55 5.61 10.22
C ARG A 81 -6.27 5.98 10.99
N CYS A 82 -6.36 6.78 12.05
CA CYS A 82 -5.21 7.12 12.89
C CYS A 82 -4.58 5.88 13.53
N ARG A 83 -5.39 5.00 14.14
CA ARG A 83 -4.90 3.74 14.71
C ARG A 83 -4.21 2.89 13.65
N VAL A 84 -4.87 2.68 12.51
CA VAL A 84 -4.29 1.91 11.42
C VAL A 84 -3.03 2.59 10.92
N GLN A 85 -2.92 3.94 10.91
CA GLN A 85 -1.78 4.79 10.53
C GLN A 85 -0.62 4.83 11.56
N GLU A 86 -0.87 4.60 12.83
CA GLU A 86 0.19 4.48 13.83
C GLU A 86 0.80 3.07 13.80
N GLN A 87 -0.03 2.04 13.66
CA GLN A 87 0.38 0.62 13.80
C GLN A 87 1.43 0.11 12.79
N TRP A 88 1.53 0.65 11.57
CA TRP A 88 2.58 0.31 10.58
C TRP A 88 3.78 1.23 10.68
N ILE A 89 3.62 2.48 11.16
CA ILE A 89 4.78 3.37 11.34
C ILE A 89 5.66 2.79 12.45
N GLN A 90 5.04 2.25 13.51
CA GLN A 90 5.75 1.74 14.67
C GLN A 90 6.34 0.33 14.49
N GLU A 91 6.18 -0.33 13.33
CA GLU A 91 6.71 -1.67 12.95
C GLU A 91 6.47 -2.86 13.93
N ASP A 92 5.89 -2.64 15.10
CA ASP A 92 5.96 -3.55 16.25
C ASP A 92 5.00 -4.75 16.16
N LYS A 93 3.96 -4.67 15.32
CA LYS A 93 2.93 -5.72 15.20
C LYS A 93 2.56 -6.12 13.77
N CYS A 94 3.13 -5.46 12.76
CA CYS A 94 2.64 -5.54 11.38
C CYS A 94 3.81 -5.80 10.40
N LYS A 95 4.14 -7.08 10.14
CA LYS A 95 5.37 -7.45 9.40
C LYS A 95 5.18 -7.76 7.91
N VAL A 96 3.99 -7.56 7.33
CA VAL A 96 3.76 -7.60 5.88
C VAL A 96 2.64 -6.63 5.47
N SER A 97 3.04 -5.47 4.95
CA SER A 97 2.32 -4.56 4.07
C SER A 97 0.89 -4.11 4.47
N ARG A 98 0.76 -2.82 4.74
CA ARG A 98 -0.46 -2.06 5.04
C ARG A 98 -1.13 -1.63 3.74
N PHE A 99 -2.42 -1.86 3.57
CA PHE A 99 -3.17 -1.57 2.34
C PHE A 99 -3.72 -0.15 2.43
N PHE A 100 -3.02 0.83 1.86
CA PHE A 100 -3.55 2.18 1.71
C PHE A 100 -4.31 2.27 0.39
N SER A 101 -5.64 2.28 0.44
CA SER A 101 -6.40 2.93 -0.61
C SER A 101 -6.62 4.38 -0.18
N ILE A 102 -5.80 5.27 -0.74
CA ILE A 102 -6.28 6.61 -0.96
C ILE A 102 -7.21 6.47 -2.16
N PHE A 103 -8.51 6.38 -1.90
CA PHE A 103 -9.50 6.72 -2.91
C PHE A 103 -9.35 8.23 -3.12
N THR A 104 -8.39 8.65 -3.95
CA THR A 104 -8.38 9.99 -4.53
C THR A 104 -9.47 10.01 -5.59
N ASN A 105 -10.72 10.00 -5.17
CA ASN A 105 -11.70 10.83 -5.87
C ASN A 105 -11.66 12.16 -5.12
N CYS A 106 -10.79 13.05 -5.58
CA CYS A 106 -11.31 14.36 -5.94
C CYS A 106 -12.32 14.16 -7.06
#